data_AF-A0A7M7NB88-F1
#
_entry.id   AF-A0A7M7NB88-F1
#
_cell.length_a   1.000
_cell.length_b   1.000
_cell.length_c   1.000
_cell.angle_alpha   90.00
_cell.angle_beta   90.00
_cell.angle_gamma   90.00
#
_symmetry.space_group_name_H-M   'P 1'
#
loop_
_entity.id
_entity.type
_entity.pdbx_description
1 polymer ?
#
loop_
_entity_poly.entity_id
_entity_poly.type
_entity_poly.pdbx_seq_one_letter_code
_entity_poly.pdbx_strand_id
1 'polypeptide(L)'
;MSDGEDDFMADNDSDDYNLEYSEDTNSEPDVDLENQYYNSKALKEDDPKSALESFQKVLDLEDEKGDWGFKALKQMIKINFQLGNYGEMMTKYKLLLTYIKSAVTRNYSEKSINSILDYISTSKNMQLLQEFYETTLMALKDAKNDRLWFKTNTKLGKLYYDREEFNKLAKILKQLHQSCKVSTSLLKSFS
;
A
#
# COMPACT_ATOMS: atom_id res chain seq x y z
N MET A 1 -4.75 -25.82 31.45
CA MET A 1 -3.56 -25.00 31.21
C MET A 1 -3.73 -24.45 29.81
N SER A 2 -3.77 -23.12 29.69
CA SER A 2 -4.20 -22.40 28.49
C SER A 2 -3.01 -22.22 27.56
N ASP A 3 -2.94 -23.03 26.50
CA ASP A 3 -2.09 -22.78 25.34
C ASP A 3 -2.94 -22.05 24.29
N GLY A 4 -2.66 -20.77 24.08
CA GLY A 4 -3.34 -19.98 23.07
C GLY A 4 -2.84 -18.54 23.07
N GLU A 5 -2.22 -18.18 21.95
CA GLU A 5 -2.03 -16.80 21.44
C GLU A 5 -0.88 -16.00 22.07
N ASP A 6 0.35 -16.23 21.60
CA ASP A 6 1.41 -15.21 21.67
C ASP A 6 2.40 -15.35 20.50
N ASP A 7 1.88 -15.31 19.26
CA ASP A 7 2.71 -15.41 18.04
C ASP A 7 2.32 -14.38 16.96
N PHE A 8 1.71 -13.25 17.36
CA PHE A 8 1.28 -12.18 16.44
C PHE A 8 1.93 -10.81 16.74
N MET A 9 3.18 -10.83 17.22
CA MET A 9 3.99 -9.62 17.42
C MET A 9 5.34 -9.70 16.69
N ALA A 10 5.36 -10.30 15.50
CA ALA A 10 6.44 -10.05 14.55
C ALA A 10 6.14 -8.72 13.83
N ASP A 11 6.36 -7.61 14.54
CA ASP A 11 6.41 -6.30 13.91
C ASP A 11 7.52 -6.37 12.86
N ASN A 12 7.13 -6.40 11.59
CA ASN A 12 8.04 -6.32 10.46
C ASN A 12 8.54 -4.87 10.35
N ASP A 13 9.20 -4.40 11.42
CA ASP A 13 9.82 -3.09 11.58
C ASP A 13 11.16 -3.02 10.80
N SER A 14 11.47 -4.07 10.00
CA SER A 14 12.59 -4.06 9.06
C SER A 14 12.34 -3.17 7.84
N ASP A 15 11.11 -2.70 7.61
CA ASP A 15 10.77 -1.80 6.50
C ASP A 15 11.07 -0.32 6.82
N ASP A 16 11.30 0.04 8.10
CA ASP A 16 11.56 1.43 8.54
C ASP A 16 13.04 1.81 8.46
N TYR A 17 13.94 0.80 8.52
CA TYR A 17 15.39 0.97 8.30
C TYR A 17 15.79 0.96 6.82
N ASN A 18 14.84 1.01 5.89
CA ASN A 18 15.15 1.24 4.48
C ASN A 18 15.23 2.76 4.23
N LEU A 19 16.20 3.41 4.88
CA LEU A 19 16.69 4.76 4.53
C LEU A 19 17.29 4.70 3.11
N GLU A 20 16.43 4.67 2.10
CA GLU A 20 16.82 5.13 0.77
C GLU A 20 16.92 6.65 0.92
N TYR A 21 18.08 7.13 1.39
CA TYR A 21 18.45 8.54 1.23
C TYR A 21 18.29 8.82 -0.26
N SER A 22 17.23 9.50 -0.65
CA SER A 22 17.19 10.15 -1.95
C SER A 22 18.31 11.19 -1.90
N GLU A 23 19.49 10.83 -2.40
CA GLU A 23 20.71 11.64 -2.44
C GLU A 23 20.53 12.98 -3.20
N ASP A 24 19.31 13.32 -3.63
CA ASP A 24 19.01 14.42 -4.54
C ASP A 24 18.02 15.46 -3.99
N THR A 25 17.80 15.50 -2.67
CA THR A 25 17.11 16.65 -2.04
C THR A 25 17.99 17.25 -0.95
N ASN A 26 18.65 18.36 -1.28
CA ASN A 26 19.25 19.31 -0.33
C ASN A 26 18.15 20.04 0.48
N SER A 27 17.19 19.31 1.01
CA SER A 27 16.17 19.82 1.90
C SER A 27 16.62 19.50 3.32
N GLU A 28 16.72 20.51 4.18
CA GLU A 28 16.95 20.30 5.62
C GLU A 28 15.97 19.23 6.14
N PRO A 29 16.41 18.29 6.99
CA PRO A 29 15.50 17.32 7.58
C PRO A 29 14.38 18.07 8.28
N ASP A 30 13.14 17.81 7.90
CA ASP A 30 11.97 18.38 8.56
C ASP A 30 11.81 17.73 9.94
N VAL A 31 12.60 18.24 10.89
CA VAL A 31 12.72 17.74 12.27
C VAL A 31 11.34 17.73 12.94
N ASP A 32 10.44 18.64 12.56
CA ASP A 32 9.10 18.73 13.12
C ASP A 32 8.22 17.57 12.65
N LEU A 33 8.27 17.22 11.36
CA LEU A 33 7.57 16.04 10.82
C LEU A 33 8.10 14.73 11.42
N GLU A 34 9.42 14.60 11.55
CA GLU A 34 10.07 13.42 12.12
C GLU A 34 9.64 13.22 13.58
N ASN A 35 9.75 14.26 14.40
CA ASN A 35 9.36 14.23 15.81
C ASN A 35 7.86 13.89 15.95
N GLN A 36 7.01 14.52 15.13
CA GLN A 36 5.57 14.27 15.17
C GLN A 36 5.24 12.82 14.76
N TYR A 37 5.94 12.25 13.77
CA TYR A 37 5.75 10.86 13.36
C TYR A 37 6.11 9.87 14.47
N TYR A 38 7.28 10.01 15.10
CA TYR A 38 7.69 9.08 16.18
C TYR A 38 6.82 9.21 17.42
N ASN A 39 6.38 10.42 17.78
CA ASN A 39 5.39 10.63 18.84
C ASN A 39 4.08 9.88 18.52
N SER A 40 3.64 9.94 17.25
CA SER A 40 2.45 9.22 16.80
C SER A 40 2.63 7.69 16.83
N LYS A 41 3.83 7.20 16.51
CA LYS A 41 4.17 5.77 16.55
C LYS A 41 4.16 5.23 17.98
N ALA A 42 4.68 6.00 18.95
CA ALA A 42 4.65 5.62 20.37
C ALA A 42 3.22 5.46 20.90
N LEU A 43 2.28 6.30 20.45
CA LEU A 43 0.88 6.24 20.86
C LEU A 43 0.11 5.02 20.31
N LYS A 44 0.66 4.31 19.31
CA LYS A 44 -0.04 3.22 18.63
C LYS A 44 -0.38 2.04 19.55
N GLU A 45 0.49 1.75 20.52
CA GLU A 45 0.30 0.64 21.46
C GLU A 45 -0.68 1.00 22.58
N ASP A 46 -0.64 2.24 23.06
CA ASP A 46 -1.45 2.72 24.18
C ASP A 46 -2.87 3.14 23.75
N ASP A 47 -2.98 3.96 22.71
CA ASP A 47 -4.26 4.48 22.21
C ASP A 47 -4.24 4.61 20.67
N PRO A 48 -4.70 3.56 19.96
CA PRO A 48 -4.74 3.56 18.50
C PRO A 48 -5.58 4.68 17.90
N LYS A 49 -6.60 5.20 18.61
CA LYS A 49 -7.43 6.30 18.08
C LYS A 49 -6.71 7.62 18.18
N SER A 50 -6.09 7.91 19.33
CA SER A 50 -5.24 9.09 19.50
C SER A 50 -4.04 9.06 18.54
N ALA A 51 -3.47 7.88 18.27
CA ALA A 51 -2.42 7.72 17.27
C ALA A 51 -2.90 8.13 15.86
N LEU A 52 -4.12 7.79 15.45
CA LEU A 52 -4.68 8.23 14.17
C LEU A 52 -4.78 9.76 14.06
N GLU A 53 -5.24 10.43 15.12
CA GLU A 53 -5.28 11.89 15.16
C GLU A 53 -3.87 12.50 15.10
N SER A 54 -2.91 11.88 15.78
CA SER A 54 -1.51 12.32 15.78
C SER A 54 -0.85 12.13 14.41
N PHE A 55 -1.12 11.02 13.71
CA PHE A 55 -0.67 10.82 12.33
C PHE A 55 -1.36 11.75 11.34
N GLN A 56 -2.62 12.12 11.58
CA GLN A 56 -3.29 13.13 10.75
C GLN A 56 -2.58 14.48 10.84
N LYS A 57 -2.05 14.85 12.02
CA LYS A 57 -1.22 16.06 12.15
C LYS A 57 0.06 16.00 11.31
N VAL A 58 0.68 14.84 11.14
CA VAL A 58 1.83 14.69 10.22
C VAL A 58 1.44 15.05 8.79
N LEU A 59 0.24 14.64 8.36
CA LEU A 59 -0.28 14.97 7.02
C LEU A 59 -0.67 16.44 6.88
N ASP A 60 -1.14 17.06 7.96
CA ASP A 60 -1.54 18.46 7.96
C ASP A 60 -0.33 19.42 8.03
N LEU A 61 0.78 18.97 8.63
CA LEU A 61 2.06 19.69 8.66
C LEU A 61 2.84 19.54 7.36
N GLU A 62 2.61 18.47 6.60
CA GLU A 62 3.30 18.21 5.34
C GLU A 62 2.70 19.08 4.21
N ASP A 63 3.37 20.18 3.87
CA ASP A 63 2.94 21.11 2.81
C ASP A 63 2.91 20.45 1.41
N GLU A 64 3.94 19.65 1.12
CA GLU A 64 4.07 18.89 -0.13
C GLU A 64 4.20 17.40 0.17
N LYS A 65 3.46 16.58 -0.59
CA LYS A 65 3.49 15.11 -0.44
C LYS A 65 4.92 14.59 -0.44
N GLY A 66 5.34 14.04 0.70
CA GLY A 66 6.70 13.54 0.92
C GLY A 66 6.71 12.17 1.60
N ASP A 67 7.88 11.82 2.12
CA ASP A 67 8.12 10.50 2.73
C ASP A 67 7.40 10.35 4.08
N TRP A 68 7.34 11.42 4.88
CA TRP A 68 6.70 11.41 6.20
C TRP A 68 5.19 11.20 6.12
N GLY A 69 4.49 11.89 5.23
CA GLY A 69 3.07 11.65 5.01
C GLY A 69 2.80 10.26 4.44
N PHE A 70 3.68 9.75 3.57
CA PHE A 70 3.56 8.38 3.08
C PHE A 70 3.70 7.34 4.19
N LYS A 71 4.70 7.50 5.07
CA LYS A 71 4.91 6.66 6.26
C LYS A 71 3.72 6.74 7.23
N ALA A 72 3.22 7.95 7.50
CA ALA A 72 2.05 8.17 8.35
C ALA A 72 0.81 7.45 7.81
N LEU A 73 0.53 7.58 6.50
CA LEU A 73 -0.60 6.90 5.85
C LEU A 73 -0.50 5.37 5.97
N LYS A 74 0.69 4.79 5.83
CA LYS A 74 0.89 3.33 6.02
C LYS A 74 0.49 2.90 7.43
N GLN A 75 0.89 3.65 8.46
CA GLN A 75 0.51 3.34 9.84
C GLN A 75 -0.99 3.53 10.07
N MET A 76 -1.58 4.61 9.55
CA MET A 76 -3.03 4.85 9.66
C MET A 76 -3.86 3.72 9.01
N ILE A 77 -3.42 3.17 7.88
CA ILE A 77 -4.09 2.04 7.23
C ILE A 77 -4.02 0.79 8.12
N LYS A 78 -2.85 0.48 8.68
CA LYS A 78 -2.67 -0.67 9.59
C LYS A 78 -3.56 -0.53 10.84
N ILE A 79 -3.58 0.64 11.46
CA ILE A 79 -4.40 0.90 12.65
C ILE A 79 -5.90 0.80 12.32
N ASN A 80 -6.36 1.42 11.23
CA ASN A 80 -7.78 1.32 10.85
C ASN A 80 -8.19 -0.12 10.50
N PHE A 81 -7.30 -0.92 9.95
CA PHE A 81 -7.56 -2.35 9.73
C PHE A 81 -7.74 -3.12 11.03
N GLN A 82 -6.87 -2.89 12.02
CA GLN A 82 -6.96 -3.49 13.35
C GLN A 82 -8.24 -3.07 14.09
N LEU A 83 -8.67 -1.82 13.94
CA LEU A 83 -9.91 -1.30 14.53
C LEU A 83 -11.19 -1.75 13.79
N GLY A 84 -11.08 -2.40 12.62
CA GLY A 84 -12.22 -2.77 11.78
C GLY A 84 -12.86 -1.60 11.02
N ASN A 85 -12.22 -0.43 11.00
CA ASN A 85 -12.68 0.79 10.34
C ASN A 85 -12.35 0.77 8.83
N TYR A 86 -12.93 -0.19 8.11
CA TYR A 86 -12.59 -0.44 6.70
C TYR A 86 -12.89 0.74 5.76
N GLY A 87 -13.92 1.54 6.05
CA GLY A 87 -14.24 2.72 5.24
C GLY A 87 -13.14 3.79 5.29
N GLU A 88 -12.71 4.14 6.51
CA GLU A 88 -11.64 5.12 6.70
C GLU A 88 -10.29 4.60 6.19
N MET A 89 -10.02 3.30 6.44
CA MET A 89 -8.87 2.61 5.89
C MET A 89 -8.77 2.76 4.37
N MET A 90 -9.88 2.58 3.66
CA MET A 90 -9.93 2.71 2.21
C MET A 90 -9.71 4.16 1.75
N THR A 91 -10.24 5.14 2.48
CA THR A 91 -9.98 6.57 2.24
C THR A 91 -8.49 6.88 2.36
N LYS A 92 -7.82 6.43 3.44
CA LYS A 92 -6.37 6.62 3.63
C LYS A 92 -5.56 5.87 2.57
N TYR A 93 -6.00 4.68 2.14
CA TYR A 93 -5.34 3.95 1.06
C TYR A 93 -5.42 4.67 -0.29
N LYS A 94 -6.59 5.22 -0.65
CA LYS A 94 -6.76 6.04 -1.85
C LYS A 94 -5.85 7.26 -1.82
N LEU A 95 -5.70 7.90 -0.65
CA LEU A 95 -4.78 9.02 -0.46
C LEU A 95 -3.32 8.58 -0.64
N LEU A 96 -2.90 7.45 -0.05
CA LEU A 96 -1.56 6.87 -0.21
C LEU A 96 -1.23 6.60 -1.68
N LEU A 97 -2.18 6.11 -2.48
CA LEU A 97 -1.99 5.87 -3.90
C LEU A 97 -1.76 7.16 -4.71
N THR A 98 -2.03 8.35 -4.16
CA THR A 98 -1.67 9.62 -4.82
C THR A 98 -0.19 9.96 -4.67
N TYR A 99 0.48 9.47 -3.61
CA TYR A 99 1.90 9.70 -3.37
C TYR A 99 2.79 8.92 -4.36
N ILE A 100 2.34 7.74 -4.81
CA ILE A 100 3.15 6.86 -5.68
C ILE A 100 3.45 7.46 -7.06
N LYS A 101 2.74 8.54 -7.44
CA LYS A 101 2.93 9.21 -8.74
C LYS A 101 4.09 10.21 -8.72
N SER A 102 4.37 10.83 -7.58
CA SER A 102 5.27 11.99 -7.53
C SER A 102 6.10 12.13 -6.26
N ALA A 103 5.66 11.58 -5.13
CA ALA A 103 6.27 11.83 -3.82
C ALA A 103 7.33 10.80 -3.42
N VAL A 104 7.20 9.57 -3.92
CA VAL A 104 8.06 8.45 -3.49
C VAL A 104 8.61 7.68 -4.68
N THR A 105 9.78 7.05 -4.49
CA THR A 105 10.40 6.22 -5.53
C THR A 105 9.48 5.06 -5.92
N ARG A 106 9.59 4.62 -7.18
CA ARG A 106 8.81 3.48 -7.68
C ARG A 106 9.09 2.20 -6.89
N ASN A 107 10.35 1.94 -6.53
CA ASN A 107 10.71 0.75 -5.76
C ASN A 107 10.12 0.80 -4.35
N TYR A 108 10.18 1.96 -3.69
CA TYR A 108 9.64 2.12 -2.34
C TYR A 108 8.11 2.00 -2.30
N SER A 109 7.41 2.62 -3.26
CA SER A 109 5.97 2.46 -3.42
C SER A 109 5.57 1.02 -3.75
N GLU A 110 6.33 0.31 -4.59
CA GLU A 110 6.07 -1.10 -4.90
C GLU A 110 6.18 -2.00 -3.66
N LYS A 111 7.25 -1.85 -2.87
CA LYS A 111 7.42 -2.59 -1.61
C LYS A 111 6.26 -2.32 -0.66
N SER A 112 5.92 -1.05 -0.50
CA SER A 112 4.86 -0.61 0.42
C SER A 112 3.47 -1.11 0.00
N ILE A 113 3.13 -1.05 -1.29
CA ILE A 113 1.86 -1.60 -1.81
C ILE A 113 1.80 -3.12 -1.60
N ASN A 114 2.89 -3.86 -1.87
CA ASN A 114 2.90 -5.31 -1.63
C ASN A 114 2.69 -5.62 -0.15
N SER A 115 3.41 -4.94 0.74
CA SER A 115 3.29 -5.10 2.20
C SER A 115 1.86 -4.87 2.68
N ILE A 116 1.20 -3.79 2.21
CA ILE A 116 -0.20 -3.52 2.52
C ILE A 116 -1.13 -4.62 1.97
N LEU A 117 -0.98 -5.00 0.70
CA LEU A 117 -1.84 -6.04 0.10
C LEU A 117 -1.68 -7.39 0.80
N ASP A 118 -0.46 -7.75 1.18
CA ASP A 118 -0.18 -9.00 1.91
C ASP A 118 -0.81 -8.95 3.32
N TYR A 119 -0.70 -7.81 4.01
CA TYR A 119 -1.37 -7.63 5.31
C TYR A 119 -2.90 -7.74 5.19
N ILE A 120 -3.51 -7.10 4.19
CA ILE A 120 -4.97 -7.12 4.00
C ILE A 120 -5.45 -8.48 3.51
N SER A 121 -4.62 -9.24 2.78
CA SER A 121 -4.94 -10.59 2.33
C SER A 121 -5.25 -11.58 3.46
N THR A 122 -4.88 -11.25 4.70
CA THR A 122 -5.26 -12.01 5.90
C THR A 122 -6.72 -11.80 6.30
N SER A 123 -7.38 -10.75 5.79
CA SER A 123 -8.78 -10.47 6.07
C SER A 123 -9.70 -11.52 5.45
N LYS A 124 -10.75 -11.89 6.18
CA LYS A 124 -11.85 -12.71 5.65
C LYS A 124 -12.86 -11.88 4.85
N ASN A 125 -12.77 -10.53 4.89
CA ASN A 125 -13.69 -9.66 4.19
C ASN A 125 -13.33 -9.61 2.69
N MET A 126 -14.04 -10.43 1.91
CA MET A 126 -13.77 -10.60 0.49
C MET A 126 -14.14 -9.38 -0.36
N GLN A 127 -15.14 -8.59 0.09
CA GLN A 127 -15.53 -7.36 -0.60
C GLN A 127 -14.46 -6.28 -0.42
N LEU A 128 -13.90 -6.17 0.79
CA LEU A 128 -12.77 -5.31 1.08
C LEU A 128 -11.56 -5.66 0.21
N LEU A 129 -11.20 -6.94 0.15
CA LEU A 129 -10.09 -7.42 -0.68
C LEU A 129 -10.24 -7.03 -2.14
N GLN A 130 -11.44 -7.24 -2.69
CA GLN A 130 -11.75 -6.87 -4.06
C GLN A 130 -11.58 -5.35 -4.28
N GLU A 131 -12.13 -4.51 -3.40
CA GLU A 131 -12.02 -3.05 -3.52
C GLU A 131 -10.57 -2.57 -3.46
N PHE A 132 -9.77 -3.15 -2.56
CA PHE A 132 -8.34 -2.86 -2.47
C PHE A 132 -7.63 -3.20 -3.78
N TYR A 133 -7.74 -4.44 -4.26
CA TYR A 133 -7.08 -4.87 -5.50
C TYR A 133 -7.50 -4.02 -6.71
N GLU A 134 -8.79 -3.76 -6.88
CA GLU A 134 -9.29 -2.96 -8.01
C GLU A 134 -8.76 -1.52 -7.95
N THR A 135 -8.75 -0.91 -6.76
CA THR A 135 -8.23 0.45 -6.57
C THR A 135 -6.73 0.51 -6.81
N THR A 136 -5.96 -0.46 -6.31
CA THR A 136 -4.52 -0.56 -6.58
C THR A 136 -4.27 -0.66 -8.08
N LEU A 137 -5.01 -1.52 -8.79
CA LEU A 137 -4.83 -1.74 -10.23
C LEU A 137 -5.11 -0.48 -11.06
N MET A 138 -6.12 0.31 -10.68
CA MET A 138 -6.39 1.60 -11.32
C MET A 138 -5.22 2.56 -11.13
N ALA A 139 -4.73 2.72 -9.90
CA ALA A 139 -3.62 3.62 -9.61
C ALA A 139 -2.30 3.18 -10.29
N LEU A 140 -2.01 1.87 -10.32
CA LEU A 140 -0.81 1.35 -10.97
C LEU A 140 -0.85 1.48 -12.49
N LYS A 141 -2.03 1.39 -13.10
CA LYS A 141 -2.20 1.62 -14.54
C LYS A 141 -1.90 3.07 -14.90
N ASP A 142 -2.39 4.02 -14.10
CA ASP A 142 -2.08 5.44 -14.28
C ASP A 142 -0.59 5.73 -14.07
N ALA A 143 0.03 5.10 -13.07
CA ALA A 143 1.46 5.22 -12.79
C ALA A 143 2.36 4.49 -13.79
N LYS A 144 1.80 3.84 -14.83
CA LYS A 144 2.52 3.01 -15.82
C LYS A 144 3.42 1.98 -15.16
N ASN A 145 2.95 1.40 -14.06
CA ASN A 145 3.69 0.39 -13.33
C ASN A 145 3.32 -1.03 -13.78
N ASP A 146 3.70 -1.37 -15.01
CA ASP A 146 3.27 -2.63 -15.66
C ASP A 146 3.65 -3.89 -14.88
N ARG A 147 4.85 -3.91 -14.26
CA ARG A 147 5.34 -5.06 -13.49
C ARG A 147 4.48 -5.33 -12.26
N LEU A 148 4.29 -4.32 -11.39
CA LEU A 148 3.46 -4.50 -10.20
C LEU A 148 1.99 -4.67 -10.56
N TRP A 149 1.53 -3.98 -11.60
CA TRP A 149 0.17 -4.13 -12.13
C TRP A 149 -0.09 -5.59 -12.53
N PHE A 150 0.80 -6.22 -13.29
CA PHE A 150 0.65 -7.61 -13.71
C PHE A 150 0.61 -8.59 -12.53
N LYS A 151 1.50 -8.42 -11.54
CA LYS A 151 1.55 -9.24 -10.32
C LYS A 151 0.26 -9.10 -9.50
N THR A 152 -0.21 -7.86 -9.32
CA THR A 152 -1.44 -7.55 -8.58
C THR A 152 -2.66 -8.10 -9.30
N ASN A 153 -2.69 -8.01 -10.62
CA ASN A 153 -3.80 -8.49 -11.45
C ASN A 153 -3.87 -10.02 -11.42
N THR A 154 -2.72 -10.70 -11.36
CA THR A 154 -2.65 -12.15 -11.15
C THR A 154 -3.21 -12.57 -9.78
N LYS A 155 -2.89 -11.83 -8.70
CA LYS A 155 -3.46 -12.09 -7.35
C LYS A 155 -4.99 -11.92 -7.35
N LEU A 156 -5.51 -10.87 -7.98
CA LEU A 156 -6.96 -10.66 -8.13
C LEU A 156 -7.61 -11.75 -8.97
N GLY A 157 -6.96 -12.19 -10.05
CA GLY A 157 -7.42 -13.33 -10.84
C GLY A 157 -7.54 -14.61 -10.01
N LYS A 158 -6.53 -14.92 -9.19
CA LYS A 158 -6.60 -16.06 -8.26
C LYS A 158 -7.78 -15.93 -7.29
N LEU A 159 -8.00 -14.73 -6.72
CA LEU A 159 -9.14 -14.48 -5.85
C LEU A 159 -10.48 -14.73 -6.55
N TYR A 160 -10.64 -14.34 -7.82
CA TYR A 160 -11.86 -14.65 -8.57
C TYR A 160 -12.00 -16.13 -8.93
N TYR A 161 -10.89 -16.82 -9.18
CA TYR A 161 -10.90 -18.26 -9.40
C TYR A 161 -11.36 -19.01 -8.14
N ASP A 162 -10.79 -18.67 -6.98
CA ASP A 162 -11.13 -19.27 -5.69
C ASP A 162 -12.60 -19.02 -5.29
N ARG A 163 -13.25 -17.99 -5.88
CA ARG A 163 -14.66 -17.65 -5.70
C ARG A 163 -15.61 -18.20 -6.77
N GLU A 164 -15.08 -18.95 -7.74
CA GLU A 164 -15.85 -19.42 -8.90
C GLU A 164 -16.49 -18.27 -9.72
N GLU A 165 -15.95 -17.05 -9.61
CA GLU A 165 -16.41 -15.86 -10.36
C GLU A 165 -15.80 -15.84 -11.76
N PHE A 166 -16.08 -16.88 -12.55
CA PHE A 166 -15.45 -17.11 -13.85
C PHE A 166 -15.65 -15.95 -14.84
N ASN A 167 -16.76 -15.23 -14.75
CA ASN A 167 -17.03 -14.06 -15.58
C ASN A 167 -16.03 -12.93 -15.35
N LYS A 168 -15.67 -12.65 -14.08
CA LYS A 168 -14.67 -11.63 -13.75
C LYS A 168 -13.27 -12.14 -14.03
N LEU A 169 -12.97 -13.40 -13.70
CA LEU A 169 -11.71 -14.06 -14.05
C LEU A 169 -11.42 -13.99 -15.55
N ALA A 170 -12.41 -14.27 -16.41
CA ALA A 170 -12.24 -14.19 -17.86
C ALA A 170 -11.84 -12.78 -18.32
N LYS A 171 -12.34 -11.71 -17.67
CA LYS A 171 -11.90 -10.33 -17.95
C LYS A 171 -10.45 -10.10 -17.55
N ILE A 172 -10.05 -10.58 -16.37
CA ILE A 172 -8.67 -10.50 -15.87
C ILE A 172 -7.71 -11.24 -16.82
N LEU A 173 -8.03 -12.46 -17.21
CA LEU A 173 -7.22 -13.25 -18.15
C LEU A 173 -7.07 -12.57 -19.51
N LYS A 174 -8.15 -11.96 -20.04
CA LYS A 174 -8.07 -11.16 -21.28
C LYS A 174 -7.12 -9.98 -21.14
N GLN A 175 -7.17 -9.26 -20.01
CA GLN A 175 -6.28 -8.13 -19.75
C GLN A 175 -4.82 -8.57 -19.61
N LEU A 176 -4.55 -9.64 -18.86
CA LEU A 176 -3.22 -10.23 -18.73
C LEU A 176 -2.67 -10.68 -20.09
N HIS A 177 -3.47 -11.41 -20.88
CA HIS A 177 -3.06 -11.86 -22.21
C HIS A 177 -2.74 -10.69 -23.15
N GLN A 178 -3.54 -9.61 -23.09
CA GLN A 178 -3.29 -8.41 -23.89
C GLN A 178 -2.00 -7.71 -23.48
N SER A 179 -1.70 -7.63 -22.17
CA SER A 179 -0.45 -7.01 -21.68
C SER A 179 0.80 -7.73 -22.22
N CYS A 180 0.79 -9.07 -22.30
CA CYS A 180 1.89 -9.85 -22.87
C CYS A 180 2.06 -9.62 -24.39
N LYS A 181 0.97 -9.41 -25.13
CA LYS A 181 1.03 -9.10 -26.57
C LYS A 181 1.65 -7.74 -26.84
N VAL A 182 1.36 -6.74 -26.02
CA VAL A 182 1.95 -5.39 -26.15
C VAL A 182 3.47 -5.45 -25.93
N SER A 183 3.95 -6.17 -24.91
CA SER A 183 5.40 -6.37 -24.71
C SER A 183 6.09 -7.06 -25.90
N THR A 184 5.39 -7.99 -26.56
CA THR A 184 5.92 -8.70 -27.75
C THR A 184 5.93 -7.83 -29.01
N SER A 185 5.02 -6.85 -29.10
CA SER A 185 4.92 -5.93 -30.25
C SER A 185 6.10 -4.97 -30.31
N LEU A 186 6.56 -4.49 -29.15
CA LEU A 186 7.74 -3.63 -29.03
C LEU A 186 9.04 -4.35 -29.43
N LEU A 187 9.15 -5.66 -29.18
CA LEU A 187 10.32 -6.44 -29.60
C LEU A 187 10.41 -6.63 -31.12
N LYS A 188 9.28 -6.64 -31.83
CA LYS A 188 9.23 -6.79 -33.30
C LYS A 188 9.51 -5.48 -34.05
N SER A 189 9.42 -4.32 -33.40
CA SER A 189 9.78 -3.03 -34.02
C SER A 189 11.27 -2.69 -33.93
N PHE A 190 12.07 -3.53 -33.29
CA PHE A 190 13.54 -3.40 -33.20
C PHE A 190 14.30 -4.48 -34.01
N SER A 191 13.61 -5.20 -34.90
CA SER A 191 14.21 -6.13 -35.89
C SER A 191 13.90 -5.67 -37.30
#